data_AF-A0A1I4XBQ2-F1
#
_entry.id   AF-A0A1I4XBQ2-F1
#
_cell.length_a   1.000
_cell.length_b   1.000
_cell.length_c   1.000
_cell.angle_alpha   90.00
_cell.angle_beta   90.00
_cell.angle_gamma   90.00
#
_symmetry.space_group_name_H-M   'P 1'
#
loop_
_entity.id
_entity.type
_entity.pdbx_description
1 polymer ?
#
loop_
_entity_poly.entity_id
_entity_poly.type
_entity_poly.pdbx_seq_one_letter_code
_entity_poly.pdbx_strand_id
1 'polypeptide(L)'
;MANILKEKSFDLALNIIQLSKDLQSKSEFVLSKQVLRSGTAVGALVRESQNAESAKDFIHKLSIAQKECDETLYWLELLFRSNYIEKEIFSKLYTDCSEVLKILKSIIITSKQKLNS
;
A
#
# COMPACT_ATOMS: atom_id res chain seq x y z
N MET A 1 -14.18 -6.75 -8.33
CA MET A 1 -13.61 -5.72 -7.42
C MET A 1 -12.49 -6.29 -6.54
N ALA A 2 -12.68 -7.43 -5.85
CA ALA A 2 -11.61 -8.10 -5.08
C ALA A 2 -10.36 -8.46 -5.93
N ASN A 3 -10.56 -8.83 -7.20
CA ASN A 3 -9.44 -9.15 -8.09
C ASN A 3 -8.57 -7.93 -8.44
N ILE A 4 -9.20 -6.76 -8.62
CA ILE A 4 -8.50 -5.51 -8.99
C ILE A 4 -7.63 -5.01 -7.83
N LEU A 5 -8.14 -5.04 -6.59
CA LEU A 5 -7.34 -4.65 -5.42
C LEU A 5 -6.11 -5.56 -5.26
N LYS A 6 -6.30 -6.87 -5.43
CA LYS A 6 -5.22 -7.86 -5.34
C LYS A 6 -4.14 -7.58 -6.39
N GLU A 7 -4.53 -7.39 -7.65
CA GLU A 7 -3.59 -7.09 -8.75
C GLU A 7 -2.85 -5.78 -8.50
N LYS A 8 -3.56 -4.68 -8.23
CA LYS A 8 -2.94 -3.36 -8.00
C LYS A 8 -2.04 -3.32 -6.77
N SER A 9 -2.43 -3.97 -5.68
CA SER A 9 -1.59 -4.04 -4.48
C SER A 9 -0.33 -4.89 -4.71
N PHE A 10 -0.39 -5.89 -5.59
CA PHE A 10 0.77 -6.70 -5.97
C PHE A 10 1.73 -5.90 -6.87
N ASP A 11 1.20 -5.21 -7.88
CA ASP A 11 2.00 -4.35 -8.76
C ASP A 11 2.65 -3.20 -7.99
N LEU A 12 1.92 -2.60 -7.04
CA LEU A 12 2.47 -1.61 -6.11
C LEU A 12 3.64 -2.20 -5.32
N ALA A 13 3.50 -3.41 -4.76
CA ALA A 13 4.59 -4.06 -4.01
C ALA A 13 5.84 -4.29 -4.87
N LEU A 14 5.69 -4.69 -6.14
CA LEU A 14 6.81 -4.84 -7.08
C LEU A 14 7.52 -3.51 -7.34
N ASN A 15 6.74 -2.44 -7.57
CA ASN A 15 7.28 -1.10 -7.80
C ASN A 15 8.01 -0.56 -6.55
N ILE A 16 7.50 -0.84 -5.35
CA ILE A 16 8.14 -0.47 -4.08
C ILE A 16 9.44 -1.26 -3.85
N ILE A 17 9.46 -2.55 -4.21
CA ILE A 17 10.71 -3.35 -4.18
C ILE A 17 11.75 -2.72 -5.09
N GLN A 18 11.38 -2.32 -6.31
CA GLN A 18 12.32 -1.67 -7.22
C GLN A 18 12.82 -0.33 -6.67
N LEU A 19 11.91 0.52 -6.16
CA LEU A 19 12.28 1.76 -5.49
C LEU A 19 13.28 1.53 -4.36
N SER A 20 13.04 0.53 -3.50
CA SER A 20 13.94 0.24 -2.38
C SER A 20 15.34 -0.16 -2.85
N LYS A 21 15.45 -0.96 -3.93
CA LYS A 21 16.75 -1.30 -4.54
C LYS A 21 17.48 -0.06 -5.06
N ASP A 22 16.75 0.82 -5.75
CA ASP A 22 17.32 2.05 -6.31
C ASP A 22 17.82 2.97 -5.20
N LEU A 23 17.08 3.11 -4.10
CA LEU A 23 17.49 3.89 -2.92
C LEU A 23 18.73 3.31 -2.23
N GLN A 24 18.78 1.99 -2.06
CA GLN A 24 19.94 1.33 -1.46
C GLN A 24 21.18 1.48 -2.34
N SER A 25 21.04 1.52 -3.67
CA SER A 25 22.15 1.80 -4.58
C SER A 25 22.70 3.23 -4.40
N LYS A 26 21.88 4.15 -3.92
CA LYS A 26 22.26 5.54 -3.55
C LYS A 26 22.70 5.66 -2.08
N SER A 27 22.98 4.55 -1.41
CA SER A 27 23.35 4.49 0.02
C SER A 27 22.26 5.02 0.98
N GLU A 28 20.99 4.96 0.59
CA GLU A 28 19.87 5.25 1.48
C GLU A 28 19.27 3.92 1.99
N PHE A 29 19.41 3.67 3.30
CA PHE A 29 19.07 2.38 3.93
C PHE A 29 17.94 2.47 4.97
N VAL A 30 17.59 3.67 5.41
CA VAL A 30 16.65 3.88 6.51
C VAL A 30 15.24 4.02 5.96
N LEU A 31 15.02 4.98 5.06
CA LEU A 31 13.71 5.23 4.46
C LEU A 31 13.35 4.11 3.47
N SER A 32 14.34 3.57 2.75
CA SER A 32 14.19 2.46 1.81
C SER A 32 13.68 1.19 2.50
N LYS A 33 14.07 0.96 3.76
CA LYS A 33 13.54 -0.12 4.59
C LYS A 33 12.13 0.15 5.08
N GLN A 34 11.83 1.39 5.48
CA GLN A 34 10.50 1.76 5.95
C GLN A 34 9.46 1.66 4.82
N VAL A 35 9.73 2.26 3.67
CA VAL A 35 8.84 2.23 2.50
C VAL A 35 8.67 0.81 1.95
N LEU A 36 9.74 0.00 1.98
CA LEU A 36 9.67 -1.40 1.57
C LEU A 36 8.73 -2.20 2.48
N ARG A 37 8.88 -2.02 3.80
CA ARG A 37 8.05 -2.71 4.80
C ARG A 37 6.58 -2.37 4.62
N SER A 38 6.23 -1.08 4.64
CA SER A 38 4.83 -0.67 4.56
C SER A 38 4.22 -0.96 3.19
N GLY A 39 4.93 -0.66 2.11
CA GLY A 39 4.41 -0.84 0.74
C GLY A 39 4.17 -2.31 0.37
N THR A 40 5.01 -3.23 0.84
CA THR A 40 4.79 -4.68 0.61
C THR A 40 3.75 -5.28 1.55
N ALA A 41 3.58 -4.71 2.77
CA ALA A 41 2.56 -5.15 3.72
C ALA A 41 1.14 -4.95 3.20
N VAL A 42 0.88 -3.93 2.37
CA VAL A 42 -0.44 -3.70 1.75
C VAL A 42 -0.93 -4.94 1.01
N GLY A 43 -0.11 -5.46 0.07
CA GLY A 43 -0.47 -6.65 -0.71
C GLY A 43 -0.55 -7.92 0.14
N ALA A 44 0.30 -8.05 1.17
CA ALA A 44 0.25 -9.17 2.10
C ALA A 44 -1.08 -9.20 2.88
N LEU A 45 -1.49 -8.08 3.47
CA LEU A 45 -2.73 -7.97 4.23
C LEU A 45 -3.98 -8.11 3.36
N VAL A 46 -3.94 -7.61 2.12
CA VAL A 46 -4.99 -7.86 1.12
C VAL A 46 -5.12 -9.36 0.87
N ARG A 47 -4.00 -10.07 0.69
CA ARG A 47 -4.02 -11.53 0.48
C ARG A 47 -4.52 -12.27 1.70
N GLU A 48 -4.10 -11.88 2.91
CA GLU A 48 -4.61 -12.47 4.14
C GLU A 48 -6.11 -12.26 4.32
N SER A 49 -6.64 -11.08 3.95
CA SER A 49 -8.08 -10.80 4.02
C SER A 49 -8.91 -11.81 3.23
N GLN A 50 -8.38 -12.37 2.13
CA GLN A 50 -9.11 -13.36 1.33
C GLN A 50 -9.36 -14.68 2.08
N ASN A 51 -8.55 -14.96 3.10
CA ASN A 51 -8.69 -16.13 3.96
C ASN A 51 -9.25 -15.76 5.34
N ALA A 52 -9.91 -14.61 5.47
CA ALA A 52 -10.44 -14.15 6.75
C ALA A 52 -11.52 -15.09 7.28
N GLU A 53 -11.49 -15.35 8.59
CA GLU A 53 -12.40 -16.30 9.27
C GLU A 53 -13.80 -15.71 9.50
N SER A 54 -13.94 -14.38 9.38
CA SER A 54 -15.21 -13.68 9.52
C SER A 54 -15.21 -12.36 8.75
N ALA A 55 -16.41 -11.78 8.55
CA ALA A 55 -16.53 -10.44 7.98
C ALA A 55 -15.84 -9.35 8.82
N LYS A 56 -15.80 -9.51 10.15
CA LYS A 56 -15.09 -8.59 11.05
C LYS A 56 -13.57 -8.70 10.86
N ASP A 57 -13.05 -9.92 10.76
CA ASP A 57 -11.63 -10.17 10.49
C ASP A 57 -11.22 -9.65 9.10
N PHE A 58 -12.06 -9.87 8.07
CA PHE A 58 -11.88 -9.30 6.74
C PHE A 58 -11.71 -7.78 6.77
N ILE A 59 -12.65 -7.09 7.43
CA ILE A 59 -12.62 -5.63 7.59
C ILE A 59 -11.39 -5.20 8.39
N HIS A 60 -11.02 -5.94 9.44
CA HIS A 60 -9.86 -5.63 10.27
C HIS A 60 -8.56 -5.69 9.45
N LYS A 61 -8.31 -6.80 8.74
CA LYS A 61 -7.13 -6.97 7.87
C LYS A 61 -7.04 -5.89 6.79
N LEU A 62 -8.14 -5.57 6.12
CA LEU A 62 -8.17 -4.48 5.14
C LEU A 62 -7.95 -3.10 5.79
N SER A 63 -8.40 -2.90 7.02
CA SER A 63 -8.15 -1.65 7.75
C SER A 63 -6.68 -1.49 8.13
N ILE A 64 -5.96 -2.59 8.40
CA ILE A 64 -4.50 -2.56 8.57
C ILE A 64 -3.84 -2.26 7.21
N ALA A 65 -4.27 -2.90 6.13
CA ALA A 65 -3.75 -2.63 4.78
C ALA A 65 -3.92 -1.15 4.40
N GLN A 66 -5.04 -0.54 4.79
CA GLN A 66 -5.29 0.89 4.61
C GLN A 66 -4.26 1.75 5.35
N LYS A 67 -3.90 1.40 6.59
CA LYS A 67 -2.89 2.12 7.39
C LYS A 67 -1.50 2.00 6.77
N GLU A 68 -1.10 0.79 6.36
CA GLU A 68 0.19 0.56 5.70
C GLU A 68 0.29 1.31 4.36
N CYS A 69 -0.83 1.40 3.63
CA CYS A 69 -0.90 2.17 2.39
C CYS A 69 -0.75 3.67 2.63
N ASP A 70 -1.36 4.21 3.68
CA ASP A 70 -1.22 5.62 4.09
C ASP A 70 0.21 5.93 4.57
N GLU A 71 0.82 5.03 5.34
CA GLU A 71 2.22 5.11 5.75
C GLU A 71 3.17 5.09 4.53
N THR A 72 2.86 4.28 3.52
CA THR A 72 3.62 4.24 2.26
C THR A 72 3.59 5.59 1.53
N LEU A 73 2.42 6.24 1.45
CA LEU A 73 2.31 7.59 0.86
C LEU A 73 3.18 8.60 1.60
N TYR A 74 3.19 8.57 2.93
CA TYR A 74 4.04 9.44 3.75
C TYR A 74 5.53 9.24 3.44
N TRP A 75 6.00 7.99 3.34
CA TRP A 75 7.39 7.73 2.99
C TRP A 75 7.74 8.19 1.57
N LEU A 76 6.83 8.03 0.60
CA LEU A 76 7.02 8.56 -0.75
C LEU A 76 7.14 10.09 -0.76
N GLU A 77 6.33 10.79 0.03
CA GLU A 77 6.41 12.25 0.17
C GLU A 77 7.75 12.68 0.78
N LEU A 78 8.22 11.99 1.83
CA LEU A 78 9.53 12.26 2.42
C LEU A 78 10.66 12.06 1.42
N LEU A 79 10.67 10.91 0.71
CA LEU A 79 11.68 10.60 -0.30
C LEU A 79 11.72 11.64 -1.41
N PHE A 80 10.55 12.13 -1.85
CA PHE A 80 10.48 13.18 -2.87
C PHE A 80 10.98 14.53 -2.34
N ARG A 81 10.49 14.97 -1.18
CA ARG A 81 10.88 16.28 -0.60
C ARG A 81 12.34 16.34 -0.14
N SER A 82 12.97 15.18 0.10
CA SER A 82 14.40 15.07 0.40
C SER A 82 15.27 14.79 -0.83
N ASN A 83 14.70 14.85 -2.04
CA ASN A 83 15.39 14.67 -3.33
C ASN A 83 16.01 13.28 -3.55
N TYR A 84 15.51 12.23 -2.89
CA TYR A 84 15.96 10.85 -3.17
C TYR A 84 15.34 10.27 -4.45
N ILE A 85 14.14 10.74 -4.81
CA ILE A 85 13.41 10.31 -6.01
C ILE A 85 12.97 11.51 -6.85
N GLU A 86 12.92 11.28 -8.17
CA GLU A 86 12.47 12.26 -9.15
C GLU A 86 10.95 12.41 -9.14
N LYS A 87 10.45 13.53 -9.68
CA LYS A 87 9.03 13.87 -9.69
C LYS A 87 8.21 12.83 -10.45
N GLU A 88 8.75 12.28 -11.53
CA GLU A 88 8.12 11.29 -12.40
C GLU A 88 7.91 9.98 -11.63
N ILE A 89 8.93 9.53 -10.90
CA ILE A 89 8.87 8.34 -10.04
C ILE A 89 7.87 8.56 -8.92
N PHE A 90 7.96 9.69 -8.22
CA PHE A 90 7.04 10.06 -7.15
C PHE A 90 5.60 10.09 -7.66
N SER A 91 5.32 10.80 -8.76
CA SER A 91 3.98 10.97 -9.30
C SER A 91 3.36 9.63 -9.69
N LYS A 92 4.13 8.72 -10.30
CA LYS A 92 3.67 7.37 -10.64
C LYS A 92 3.30 6.58 -9.38
N LEU A 93 4.25 6.43 -8.46
CA LEU A 93 4.07 5.60 -7.25
C LEU A 93 2.98 6.15 -6.33
N TYR A 94 2.93 7.48 -6.17
CA TYR A 94 1.92 8.13 -5.34
C TYR A 94 0.52 7.95 -5.92
N THR A 95 0.39 8.01 -7.26
CA THR A 95 -0.90 7.76 -7.93
C THR A 95 -1.33 6.31 -7.76
N ASP A 96 -0.45 5.35 -8.00
CA ASP A 96 -0.73 3.92 -7.83
C ASP A 96 -1.15 3.60 -6.38
N CYS A 97 -0.41 4.13 -5.41
CA CYS A 97 -0.68 3.95 -3.99
C CYS A 97 -2.01 4.63 -3.57
N SER A 98 -2.28 5.85 -4.07
CA SER A 98 -3.54 6.55 -3.82
C SER A 98 -4.74 5.83 -4.41
N GLU A 99 -4.60 5.19 -5.56
CA GLU A 99 -5.67 4.38 -6.16
C GLU A 99 -5.97 3.15 -5.29
N VAL A 100 -4.94 2.42 -4.86
CA VAL A 100 -5.08 1.28 -3.94
C VAL A 100 -5.77 1.73 -2.64
N LEU A 101 -5.37 2.87 -2.07
CA LEU A 101 -5.98 3.42 -0.86
C LEU A 101 -7.48 3.72 -1.03
N LYS A 102 -7.87 4.30 -2.18
CA LYS A 102 -9.30 4.57 -2.49
C LYS A 102 -10.10 3.28 -2.59
N ILE A 103 -9.56 2.26 -3.25
CA ILE A 103 -10.21 0.95 -3.38
C ILE A 103 -10.38 0.29 -1.99
N LEU A 104 -9.32 0.30 -1.16
CA LEU A 104 -9.37 -0.21 0.22
C LEU A 104 -10.48 0.48 1.03
N LYS A 105 -10.50 1.82 1.04
CA LYS A 105 -11.52 2.60 1.77
C LYS A 105 -12.93 2.26 1.30
N SER A 106 -13.16 2.17 0.00
CA SER A 106 -14.46 1.82 -0.58
C SER A 106 -14.93 0.43 -0.12
N ILE A 107 -14.07 -0.59 -0.23
CA ILE A 107 -14.40 -1.97 0.19
C ILE A 107 -14.69 -2.04 1.68
N ILE A 108 -13.91 -1.36 2.53
CA ILE A 108 -14.11 -1.33 3.98
C ILE A 108 -15.48 -0.71 4.32
N ILE A 109 -15.82 0.43 3.71
CA ILE A 109 -17.10 1.12 3.95
C ILE A 109 -18.27 0.22 3.57
N THR A 110 -18.26 -0.34 2.35
CA THR A 110 -19.33 -1.22 1.88
C THR A 110 -19.46 -2.48 2.73
N SER A 111 -18.34 -3.05 3.19
CA SER A 111 -18.35 -4.25 4.04
C SER A 111 -18.91 -3.96 5.43
N LYS A 112 -18.61 -2.80 6.02
CA LYS A 112 -19.20 -2.36 7.30
C LYS A 112 -20.70 -2.13 7.19
N GLN A 113 -21.16 -1.52 6.10
CA GLN A 113 -22.60 -1.32 5.86
C GLN A 113 -23.34 -2.65 5.81
N LYS A 114 -22.82 -3.64 5.08
CA LYS A 114 -23.39 -4.99 4.99
C LYS A 114 -23.41 -5.77 6.31
N LEU A 115 -22.49 -5.47 7.23
CA LEU A 115 -22.44 -6.13 8.54
C LEU A 115 -23.48 -5.57 9.52
N ASN A 116 -23.87 -4.31 9.34
CA ASN A 116 -24.81 -3.59 10.21
C ASN A 116 -26.26 -3.59 9.68
N SER A 117 -26.47 -4.10 8.46
CA SER A 117 -27.78 -4.34 7.83
C SER A 117 -28.27 -5.74 8.13
#